data_AF-A0A8S1D916-F1
#
_entry.id   AF-A0A8S1D916-F1
#
_cell.length_a   1.000
_cell.length_b   1.000
_cell.length_c   1.000
_cell.angle_alpha   90.00
_cell.angle_beta   90.00
_cell.angle_gamma   90.00
#
_symmetry.space_group_name_H-M   'P 1'
#
loop_
_entity.id
_entity.type
_entity.pdbx_description
1 polymer ?
#
loop_
_entity_poly.entity_id
_entity_poly.type
_entity_poly.pdbx_seq_one_letter_code
_entity_poly.pdbx_strand_id
1 'polypeptide(L)'
;MDADSDKKHYGQILQEIESTDDYWGPTFRAIYDGDEHRSFMEKLDARIKTHDKDIEKMCNFHYQGFIDAIRELLQVRTQAQKLNEGVVGINKEILSSAAALTAKGEELCKARKTEHNIATAIESLSLCLPVLTTYAKLQKQMAEKRYYPALKTLEMLEHQYLPRVANYRFSQQMRESIPKLRENIKDASMSELKDFLENIRKLSPKIGEVAMKHTTEQLASDLVAVVRKKKRQAPLPPNSFSSDAENFKSISLDTSFDGDDELSAQDMIDFSPVYRCLHIYSVLGLRDTFEDYYRKQRKKQALLVIQPPTNMHESVGEYKNYIHAIVGFFVIEDHILNTGNGLVTRSYLDEVWSTALTSIINALRTHTAYCTDASLMLRIKHLITMFNNTLRNYGYPIGQLLELLAEIREHYNEVLMQRWVQVFREILDDESFLPIEVHSSAEFDEIVNNFPFVDDSLQEKPFPKLFPFSSMVPKVYQQVKEFIYACLKFSDDLNLSQEEVCEMIRKSTNLLLTRTFSGCLSSSFRKPSLGLLQMVQIILDTGYLEQATIYLEEFVANITG
;
A
#
# COMPACT_ATOMS: atom_id res chain seq x y z
N MET A 1 114.28 46.89 -127.44
CA MET A 1 112.82 46.73 -127.40
C MET A 1 112.53 45.35 -126.80
N ASP A 2 113.23 45.00 -125.70
CA ASP A 2 113.26 43.64 -125.13
C ASP A 2 112.72 43.55 -123.68
N ALA A 3 112.61 44.67 -122.96
CA ALA A 3 112.25 44.66 -121.52
C ALA A 3 110.76 44.40 -121.19
N ASP A 4 109.86 44.36 -122.19
CA ASP A 4 108.41 44.21 -121.98
C ASP A 4 107.90 42.79 -122.27
N SER A 5 108.69 41.98 -122.98
CA SER A 5 108.43 40.55 -123.21
C SER A 5 108.68 39.75 -121.92
N ASP A 6 109.79 40.03 -121.24
CA ASP A 6 110.20 39.29 -120.03
C ASP A 6 109.25 39.52 -118.84
N LYS A 7 108.60 40.69 -118.76
CA LYS A 7 107.64 40.99 -117.69
C LYS A 7 106.43 40.06 -117.68
N LYS A 8 105.94 39.63 -118.85
CA LYS A 8 104.78 38.72 -118.97
C LYS A 8 105.16 37.27 -118.65
N HIS A 9 106.38 36.86 -118.98
CA HIS A 9 106.84 35.50 -118.76
C HIS A 9 106.90 35.14 -117.26
N TYR A 10 107.50 36.00 -116.43
CA TYR A 10 107.56 35.77 -114.97
C TYR A 10 106.18 35.80 -114.29
N GLY A 11 105.22 36.56 -114.83
CA GLY A 11 103.85 36.59 -114.31
C GLY A 11 103.08 35.29 -114.57
N GLN A 12 103.31 34.66 -115.73
CA GLN A 12 102.74 33.34 -116.05
C GLN A 12 103.37 32.23 -115.20
N ILE A 13 104.69 32.29 -114.99
CA ILE A 13 105.42 31.34 -114.12
C ILE A 13 104.88 31.37 -112.68
N LEU A 14 104.60 32.56 -112.11
CA LEU A 14 104.01 32.67 -110.77
C LEU A 14 102.57 32.13 -110.69
N GLN A 15 101.79 32.31 -111.75
CA GLN A 15 100.42 31.79 -111.80
C GLN A 15 100.38 30.27 -111.96
N GLU A 16 101.35 29.70 -112.70
CA GLU A 16 101.58 28.25 -112.73
C GLU A 16 102.02 27.74 -111.35
N ILE A 17 102.73 28.57 -110.56
CA ILE A 17 103.06 28.28 -109.15
C ILE A 17 101.87 28.35 -108.19
N GLU A 18 100.91 29.21 -108.44
CA GLU A 18 99.68 29.25 -107.65
C GLU A 18 98.70 28.11 -108.03
N SER A 19 98.85 27.49 -109.21
CA SER A 19 97.91 26.48 -109.72
C SER A 19 98.35 25.02 -109.61
N THR A 20 99.62 24.72 -109.33
CA THR A 20 100.20 23.38 -109.58
C THR A 20 100.98 22.78 -108.40
N ASP A 21 100.32 22.29 -107.35
CA ASP A 21 100.97 21.92 -106.07
C ASP A 21 102.18 20.94 -106.11
N ASP A 22 102.30 20.05 -107.11
CA ASP A 22 103.17 18.86 -107.00
C ASP A 22 104.34 18.70 -108.00
N TYR A 23 104.50 19.53 -109.05
CA TYR A 23 105.59 19.32 -110.03
C TYR A 23 106.28 20.59 -110.54
N TRP A 24 107.17 21.14 -109.71
CA TRP A 24 107.85 22.41 -109.95
C TRP A 24 109.11 22.36 -110.82
N GLY A 25 109.55 21.16 -111.23
CA GLY A 25 110.85 20.94 -111.86
C GLY A 25 111.11 21.72 -113.17
N PRO A 26 110.18 21.73 -114.14
CA PRO A 26 110.33 22.48 -115.39
C PRO A 26 110.31 24.00 -115.15
N THR A 27 109.47 24.45 -114.23
CA THR A 27 109.27 25.85 -113.86
C THR A 27 110.51 26.43 -113.19
N PHE A 28 111.11 25.70 -112.24
CA PHE A 28 112.39 26.10 -111.66
C PHE A 28 113.55 26.05 -112.66
N ARG A 29 113.55 25.10 -113.61
CA ARG A 29 114.59 25.02 -114.64
C ARG A 29 114.56 26.23 -115.60
N ALA A 30 113.37 26.66 -116.01
CA ALA A 30 113.18 27.87 -116.81
C ALA A 30 113.63 29.16 -116.08
N ILE A 31 113.54 29.18 -114.74
CA ILE A 31 114.00 30.30 -113.91
C ILE A 31 115.53 30.30 -113.73
N TYR A 32 116.17 29.12 -113.72
CA TYR A 32 117.63 29.00 -113.56
C TYR A 32 118.41 29.09 -114.88
N ASP A 33 117.82 28.74 -116.02
CA ASP A 33 118.46 28.84 -117.35
C ASP A 33 118.50 30.29 -117.88
N GLY A 34 117.67 31.19 -117.34
CA GLY A 34 117.77 32.64 -117.55
C GLY A 34 118.48 33.30 -116.37
N ASP A 35 119.58 34.01 -116.61
CA ASP A 35 120.50 34.54 -115.57
C ASP A 35 119.93 35.73 -114.73
N GLU A 36 118.60 35.77 -114.49
CA GLU A 36 117.86 36.86 -113.85
C GLU A 36 117.02 36.42 -112.62
N HIS A 37 117.50 35.45 -111.84
CA HIS A 37 116.82 34.90 -110.64
C HIS A 37 116.37 35.96 -109.62
N ARG A 38 117.09 37.10 -109.53
CA ARG A 38 116.80 38.17 -108.56
C ARG A 38 115.47 38.87 -108.83
N SER A 39 115.11 39.05 -110.10
CA SER A 39 113.88 39.73 -110.53
C SER A 39 112.63 38.89 -110.24
N PHE A 40 112.74 37.56 -110.34
CA PHE A 40 111.65 36.63 -109.98
C PHE A 40 111.37 36.61 -108.48
N MET A 41 112.42 36.51 -107.64
CA MET A 41 112.28 36.51 -106.17
C MET A 41 111.63 37.79 -105.65
N GLU A 42 111.98 38.97 -106.20
CA GLU A 42 111.33 40.23 -105.82
C GLU A 42 109.82 40.25 -106.14
N LYS A 43 109.41 39.63 -107.25
CA LYS A 43 107.99 39.52 -107.62
C LYS A 43 107.23 38.52 -106.75
N LEU A 44 107.84 37.39 -106.38
CA LEU A 44 107.25 36.43 -105.45
C LEU A 44 107.03 37.07 -104.06
N ASP A 45 108.03 37.78 -103.55
CA ASP A 45 107.93 38.49 -102.27
C ASP A 45 106.85 39.58 -102.30
N ALA A 46 106.70 40.30 -103.41
CA ALA A 46 105.63 41.28 -103.58
C ALA A 46 104.24 40.62 -103.57
N ARG A 47 104.13 39.42 -104.14
CA ARG A 47 102.89 38.63 -104.19
C ARG A 47 102.49 38.12 -102.80
N ILE A 48 103.43 37.54 -102.04
CA ILE A 48 103.21 37.07 -100.66
C ILE A 48 102.72 38.23 -99.78
N LYS A 49 103.39 39.38 -99.83
CA LYS A 49 102.98 40.59 -99.09
C LYS A 49 101.58 41.08 -99.45
N THR A 50 101.09 40.78 -100.65
CA THR A 50 99.73 41.17 -101.06
C THR A 50 98.69 40.23 -100.43
N HIS A 51 98.93 38.92 -100.45
CA HIS A 51 98.04 37.95 -99.81
C HIS A 51 97.99 38.07 -98.28
N ASP A 52 99.13 38.31 -97.63
CA ASP A 52 99.16 38.56 -96.18
C ASP A 52 98.30 39.78 -95.81
N LYS A 53 98.37 40.85 -96.63
CA LYS A 53 97.51 42.03 -96.44
C LYS A 53 96.02 41.74 -96.65
N ASP A 54 95.67 40.87 -97.59
CA ASP A 54 94.28 40.52 -97.84
C ASP A 54 93.70 39.63 -96.72
N ILE A 55 94.51 38.72 -96.18
CA ILE A 55 94.16 37.93 -94.99
C ILE A 55 94.00 38.85 -93.78
N GLU A 56 94.94 39.76 -93.53
CA GLU A 56 94.84 40.75 -92.46
C GLU A 56 93.58 41.61 -92.58
N LYS A 57 93.22 42.05 -93.79
CA LYS A 57 91.97 42.81 -94.02
C LYS A 57 90.73 41.98 -93.70
N MET A 58 90.69 40.72 -94.11
CA MET A 58 89.51 39.88 -93.91
C MET A 58 89.35 39.47 -92.44
N CYS A 59 90.45 39.16 -91.75
CA CYS A 59 90.46 38.96 -90.30
C CYS A 59 90.07 40.24 -89.54
N ASN A 60 90.56 41.41 -89.95
CA ASN A 60 90.17 42.70 -89.36
C ASN A 60 88.70 43.04 -89.61
N PHE A 61 88.09 42.58 -90.70
CA PHE A 61 86.67 42.83 -90.96
C PHE A 61 85.74 41.94 -90.11
N HIS A 62 86.15 40.70 -89.80
CA HIS A 62 85.28 39.72 -89.16
C HIS A 62 85.63 39.33 -87.70
N TYR A 63 86.74 39.80 -87.11
CA TYR A 63 87.08 39.44 -85.72
C TYR A 63 86.03 39.91 -84.70
N GLN A 64 85.41 41.06 -84.94
CA GLN A 64 84.45 41.65 -84.01
C GLN A 64 83.17 40.79 -83.90
N GLY A 65 82.61 40.34 -85.02
CA GLY A 65 81.42 39.47 -85.03
C GLY A 65 81.68 38.10 -84.39
N PHE A 66 82.90 37.56 -84.54
CA PHE A 66 83.30 36.32 -83.88
C PHE A 66 83.42 36.49 -82.36
N ILE A 67 84.00 37.60 -81.90
CA ILE A 67 84.10 37.93 -80.46
C ILE A 67 82.69 38.10 -79.86
N ASP A 68 81.79 38.77 -80.57
CA ASP A 68 80.43 39.02 -80.09
C ASP A 68 79.62 37.72 -80.01
N ALA A 69 79.73 36.81 -80.99
CA ALA A 69 79.11 35.48 -80.92
C ALA A 69 79.66 34.62 -79.75
N ILE A 70 80.97 34.69 -79.47
CA ILE A 70 81.55 34.00 -78.31
C ILE A 70 81.05 34.60 -76.99
N ARG A 71 80.94 35.94 -76.90
CA ARG A 71 80.40 36.60 -75.72
C ARG A 71 78.94 36.23 -75.48
N GLU A 72 78.11 36.19 -76.52
CA GLU A 72 76.72 35.76 -76.41
C GLU A 72 76.62 34.31 -75.94
N LEU A 73 77.43 33.40 -76.48
CA LEU A 73 77.44 31.99 -76.05
C LEU A 73 77.84 31.84 -74.57
N LEU A 74 78.86 32.60 -74.13
CA LEU A 74 79.25 32.64 -72.73
C LEU A 74 78.14 33.21 -71.84
N GLN A 75 77.44 34.24 -72.32
CA GLN A 75 76.32 34.85 -71.60
C GLN A 75 75.14 33.88 -71.47
N VAL A 76 74.77 33.18 -72.54
CA VAL A 76 73.73 32.15 -72.54
C VAL A 76 74.10 31.01 -71.60
N ARG A 77 75.35 30.56 -71.59
CA ARG A 77 75.84 29.56 -70.62
C ARG A 77 75.62 30.02 -69.18
N THR A 78 75.96 31.29 -68.90
CA THR A 78 75.82 31.87 -67.57
C THR A 78 74.35 32.02 -67.16
N GLN A 79 73.48 32.42 -68.10
CA GLN A 79 72.04 32.52 -67.88
C GLN A 79 71.39 31.15 -67.69
N ALA A 80 71.77 30.14 -68.47
CA ALA A 80 71.31 28.76 -68.32
C ALA A 80 71.72 28.17 -66.97
N GLN A 81 72.93 28.48 -66.50
CA GLN A 81 73.38 28.08 -65.17
C GLN A 81 72.56 28.74 -64.06
N LYS A 82 72.31 30.06 -64.14
CA LYS A 82 71.45 30.78 -63.19
C LYS A 82 70.01 30.24 -63.21
N LEU A 83 69.48 29.93 -64.38
CA LEU A 83 68.14 29.33 -64.51
C LEU A 83 68.12 27.93 -63.86
N ASN A 84 69.13 27.11 -64.09
CA ASN A 84 69.23 25.78 -63.47
C ASN A 84 69.32 25.88 -61.94
N GLU A 85 70.14 26.81 -61.42
CA GLU A 85 70.21 27.09 -59.98
C GLU A 85 68.85 27.55 -59.42
N GLY A 86 68.13 28.41 -60.14
CA GLY A 86 66.78 28.83 -59.79
C GLY A 86 65.76 27.69 -59.80
N VAL A 87 65.77 26.84 -60.84
CA VAL A 87 64.88 25.67 -60.95
C VAL A 87 65.16 24.66 -59.83
N VAL A 88 66.42 24.39 -59.52
CA VAL A 88 66.80 23.51 -58.40
C VAL A 88 66.39 24.11 -57.06
N GLY A 89 66.56 25.42 -56.87
CA GLY A 89 66.13 26.15 -55.68
C GLY A 89 64.62 26.03 -55.46
N ILE A 90 63.83 26.38 -56.49
CA ILE A 90 62.36 26.27 -56.45
C ILE A 90 61.92 24.83 -56.21
N ASN A 91 62.54 23.85 -56.88
CA ASN A 91 62.20 22.45 -56.66
C ASN A 91 62.46 22.02 -55.20
N LYS A 92 63.56 22.49 -54.60
CA LYS A 92 63.86 22.21 -53.19
C LYS A 92 62.85 22.87 -52.24
N GLU A 93 62.45 24.11 -52.51
CA GLU A 93 61.40 24.79 -51.75
C GLU A 93 60.04 24.09 -51.87
N ILE A 94 59.66 23.67 -53.08
CA ILE A 94 58.43 22.91 -53.34
C ILE A 94 58.47 21.58 -52.58
N LEU A 95 59.56 20.81 -52.66
CA LEU A 95 59.68 19.55 -51.94
C LEU A 95 59.62 19.72 -50.43
N SER A 96 60.25 20.76 -49.89
CA SER A 96 60.19 21.06 -48.44
C SER A 96 58.77 21.47 -48.00
N SER A 97 58.09 22.28 -48.81
CA SER A 97 56.71 22.71 -48.55
C SER A 97 55.73 21.55 -48.69
N ALA A 98 55.92 20.70 -49.68
CA ALA A 98 55.14 19.48 -49.88
C ALA A 98 55.31 18.52 -48.70
N ALA A 99 56.55 18.31 -48.23
CA ALA A 99 56.83 17.47 -47.05
C ALA A 99 56.18 18.01 -45.76
N ALA A 100 56.24 19.34 -45.56
CA ALA A 100 55.55 19.97 -44.43
C ALA A 100 54.01 19.83 -44.55
N LEU A 101 53.47 19.94 -45.77
CA LEU A 101 52.05 19.75 -46.03
C LEU A 101 51.60 18.31 -45.81
N THR A 102 52.37 17.30 -46.23
CA THR A 102 52.05 15.89 -45.94
C THR A 102 52.10 15.62 -44.45
N ALA A 103 53.10 16.14 -43.73
CA ALA A 103 53.17 16.00 -42.28
C ALA A 103 51.93 16.61 -41.59
N LYS A 104 51.51 17.82 -42.00
CA LYS A 104 50.29 18.46 -41.50
C LYS A 104 49.01 17.73 -41.92
N GLY A 105 48.99 17.13 -43.11
CA GLY A 105 47.89 16.29 -43.58
C GLY A 105 47.74 15.01 -42.76
N GLU A 106 48.85 14.37 -42.39
CA GLU A 106 48.85 13.20 -41.51
C GLU A 106 48.39 13.56 -40.09
N GLU A 107 48.85 14.68 -39.54
CA GLU A 107 48.35 15.21 -38.25
C GLU A 107 46.84 15.46 -38.29
N LEU A 108 46.32 16.07 -39.37
CA LEU A 108 44.90 16.29 -39.54
C LEU A 108 44.11 14.98 -39.66
N CYS A 109 44.65 13.98 -40.34
CA CYS A 109 44.01 12.68 -40.47
C CYS A 109 43.91 11.96 -39.12
N LYS A 110 44.99 12.02 -38.31
CA LYS A 110 44.98 11.52 -36.93
C LYS A 110 43.95 12.28 -36.08
N ALA A 111 43.91 13.61 -36.17
CA ALA A 111 42.96 14.44 -35.44
C ALA A 111 41.50 14.11 -35.80
N ARG A 112 41.18 13.95 -37.09
CA ARG A 112 39.83 13.52 -37.55
C ARG A 112 39.46 12.13 -37.05
N LYS A 113 40.42 11.21 -37.01
CA LYS A 113 40.18 9.86 -36.46
C LYS A 113 39.90 9.93 -34.96
N THR A 114 40.61 10.78 -34.21
CA THR A 114 40.30 11.00 -32.80
C THR A 114 38.95 11.67 -32.60
N GLU A 115 38.60 12.67 -33.41
CA GLU A 115 37.29 13.33 -33.38
C GLU A 115 36.16 12.33 -33.65
N HIS A 116 36.29 11.49 -34.67
CA HIS A 116 35.32 10.45 -34.98
C HIS A 116 35.18 9.44 -33.82
N ASN A 117 36.29 8.98 -33.26
CA ASN A 117 36.26 8.09 -32.09
C ASN A 117 35.58 8.74 -30.89
N ILE A 118 35.82 10.04 -30.65
CA ILE A 118 35.17 10.81 -29.58
C ILE A 118 33.66 10.93 -29.86
N ALA A 119 33.26 11.22 -31.09
CA ALA A 119 31.84 11.31 -31.47
C ALA A 119 31.12 9.97 -31.25
N THR A 120 31.70 8.85 -31.70
CA THR A 120 31.14 7.50 -31.46
C THR A 120 31.07 7.15 -29.98
N ALA A 121 32.07 7.57 -29.18
CA ALA A 121 32.05 7.41 -27.73
C ALA A 121 30.92 8.23 -27.07
N ILE A 122 30.69 9.46 -27.53
CA ILE A 122 29.58 10.30 -27.03
C ILE A 122 28.23 9.68 -27.38
N GLU A 123 28.05 9.20 -28.61
CA GLU A 123 26.81 8.54 -29.04
C GLU A 123 26.52 7.28 -28.20
N SER A 124 27.52 6.41 -28.03
CA SER A 124 27.39 5.20 -27.21
C SER A 124 27.09 5.51 -25.73
N LEU A 125 27.75 6.51 -25.14
CA LEU A 125 27.45 6.97 -23.79
C LEU A 125 26.04 7.57 -23.67
N SER A 126 25.61 8.35 -24.67
CA SER A 126 24.28 8.97 -24.69
C SER A 126 23.15 7.93 -24.72
N LEU A 127 23.38 6.78 -25.37
CA LEU A 127 22.43 5.66 -25.37
C LEU A 127 22.38 4.94 -24.02
N CYS A 128 23.51 4.85 -23.30
CA CYS A 128 23.60 4.15 -22.02
C CYS A 128 23.08 4.98 -20.83
N LEU A 129 23.16 6.31 -20.91
CA LEU A 129 22.85 7.23 -19.80
C LEU A 129 21.38 7.12 -19.33
N PRO A 130 20.36 7.04 -20.20
CA PRO A 130 18.98 6.77 -19.79
C PRO A 130 18.79 5.44 -19.06
N VAL A 131 19.54 4.40 -19.45
CA VAL A 131 19.45 3.06 -18.83
C VAL A 131 20.03 3.10 -17.42
N LEU A 132 21.18 3.73 -17.23
CA LEU A 132 21.82 3.86 -15.92
C LEU A 132 21.01 4.76 -14.98
N THR A 133 20.44 5.86 -15.48
CA THR A 133 19.60 6.75 -14.67
C THR A 133 18.29 6.11 -14.26
N THR A 134 17.62 5.36 -15.15
CA THR A 134 16.41 4.60 -14.81
C THR A 134 16.71 3.46 -13.83
N TYR A 135 17.84 2.76 -13.98
CA TYR A 135 18.29 1.76 -13.01
C TYR A 135 18.64 2.35 -11.64
N ALA A 136 19.31 3.50 -11.60
CA ALA A 136 19.58 4.22 -10.34
C ALA A 136 18.27 4.67 -9.66
N LYS A 137 17.30 5.15 -10.44
CA LYS A 137 15.97 5.51 -9.94
C LYS A 137 15.24 4.29 -9.38
N LEU A 138 15.33 3.13 -10.05
CA LEU A 138 14.78 1.87 -9.58
C LEU A 138 15.39 1.47 -8.22
N GLN A 139 16.72 1.50 -8.09
CA GLN A 139 17.40 1.20 -6.82
C GLN A 139 16.97 2.15 -5.70
N LYS A 140 16.82 3.45 -5.99
CA LYS A 140 16.32 4.43 -5.02
C LYS A 140 14.88 4.14 -4.60
N GLN A 141 14.00 3.80 -5.53
CA GLN A 141 12.59 3.45 -5.24
C GLN A 141 12.48 2.16 -4.41
N MET A 142 13.36 1.20 -4.67
CA MET A 142 13.48 -0.02 -3.86
C MET A 142 13.92 0.30 -2.42
N ALA A 143 14.90 1.19 -2.24
CA ALA A 143 15.35 1.63 -0.92
C ALA A 143 14.27 2.41 -0.15
N GLU A 144 13.45 3.20 -0.85
CA GLU A 144 12.31 3.94 -0.28
C GLU A 144 11.07 3.07 -0.02
N LYS A 145 11.14 1.74 -0.23
CA LYS A 145 10.00 0.79 -0.13
C LYS A 145 8.80 1.15 -1.02
N ARG A 146 9.05 1.86 -2.13
CA ARG A 146 8.05 2.23 -3.13
C ARG A 146 8.03 1.18 -4.23
N TYR A 147 7.54 -0.01 -3.89
CA TYR A 147 7.59 -1.18 -4.77
C TYR A 147 6.78 -1.03 -6.05
N TYR A 148 5.66 -0.33 -6.04
CA TYR A 148 4.85 -0.13 -7.24
C TYR A 148 5.53 0.79 -8.27
N PRO A 149 5.97 2.02 -7.92
CA PRO A 149 6.79 2.83 -8.83
C PRO A 149 8.05 2.11 -9.31
N ALA A 150 8.65 1.28 -8.44
CA ALA A 150 9.79 0.44 -8.80
C ALA A 150 9.42 -0.59 -9.88
N LEU A 151 8.30 -1.29 -9.74
CA LEU A 151 7.84 -2.28 -10.73
C LEU A 151 7.55 -1.63 -12.10
N LYS A 152 6.91 -0.46 -12.12
CA LYS A 152 6.67 0.29 -13.36
C LYS A 152 7.97 0.76 -14.01
N THR A 153 8.92 1.23 -13.20
CA THR A 153 10.25 1.63 -13.69
C THR A 153 11.03 0.43 -14.22
N LEU A 154 10.85 -0.75 -13.61
CA LEU A 154 11.43 -2.02 -14.04
C LEU A 154 10.85 -2.47 -15.40
N GLU A 155 9.54 -2.38 -15.59
CA GLU A 155 8.88 -2.67 -16.88
C GLU A 155 9.34 -1.72 -17.99
N MET A 156 9.45 -0.42 -17.69
CA MET A 156 10.01 0.56 -18.62
C MET A 156 11.47 0.21 -18.98
N LEU A 157 12.28 -0.17 -18.00
CA LEU A 157 13.66 -0.59 -18.22
C LEU A 157 13.73 -1.81 -19.15
N GLU A 158 12.88 -2.82 -18.93
CA GLU A 158 12.84 -4.07 -19.69
C GLU A 158 12.36 -3.88 -21.14
N HIS A 159 11.25 -3.17 -21.35
CA HIS A 159 10.63 -3.06 -22.66
C HIS A 159 11.17 -1.91 -23.52
N GLN A 160 11.55 -0.78 -22.91
CA GLN A 160 11.90 0.43 -23.67
C GLN A 160 13.41 0.62 -23.83
N TYR A 161 14.19 0.32 -22.78
CA TYR A 161 15.59 0.71 -22.71
C TYR A 161 16.57 -0.45 -22.94
N LEU A 162 16.27 -1.65 -22.42
CA LEU A 162 17.11 -2.84 -22.57
C LEU A 162 17.32 -3.30 -24.04
N PRO A 163 16.31 -3.25 -24.92
CA PRO A 163 16.51 -3.62 -26.33
C PRO A 163 17.51 -2.72 -27.05
N ARG A 164 17.63 -1.45 -26.65
CA ARG A 164 18.52 -0.45 -27.28
C ARG A 164 20.00 -0.66 -26.90
N VAL A 165 20.26 -1.39 -25.82
CA VAL A 165 21.60 -1.54 -25.21
C VAL A 165 22.00 -3.02 -25.09
N ALA A 166 21.31 -3.91 -25.82
CA ALA A 166 21.51 -5.36 -25.77
C ALA A 166 22.95 -5.82 -26.12
N ASN A 167 23.70 -5.01 -26.85
CA ASN A 167 25.06 -5.33 -27.30
C ASN A 167 26.15 -5.11 -26.23
N TYR A 168 25.81 -4.49 -25.09
CA TYR A 168 26.78 -4.19 -24.02
C TYR A 168 26.76 -5.24 -22.91
N ARG A 169 27.92 -5.61 -22.37
CA ARG A 169 28.02 -6.63 -21.29
C ARG A 169 27.22 -6.28 -20.03
N PHE A 170 27.15 -5.01 -19.65
CA PHE A 170 26.42 -4.60 -18.44
C PHE A 170 24.90 -4.81 -18.57
N SER A 171 24.34 -4.79 -19.79
CA SER A 171 22.91 -5.01 -20.00
C SER A 171 22.52 -6.49 -19.80
N GLN A 172 23.44 -7.43 -20.04
CA GLN A 172 23.24 -8.84 -19.71
C GLN A 172 23.11 -9.06 -18.20
N GLN A 173 24.02 -8.47 -17.41
CA GLN A 173 23.95 -8.52 -15.95
C GLN A 173 22.68 -7.86 -15.41
N MET A 174 22.25 -6.75 -16.01
CA MET A 174 20.97 -6.14 -15.66
C MET A 174 19.79 -7.07 -15.96
N ARG A 175 19.77 -7.71 -17.13
CA ARG A 175 18.71 -8.66 -17.51
C ARG A 175 18.63 -9.86 -16.56
N GLU A 176 19.77 -10.39 -16.11
CA GLU A 176 19.81 -11.46 -15.09
C GLU A 176 19.35 -10.98 -13.71
N SER A 177 19.51 -9.69 -13.40
CA SER A 177 19.06 -9.11 -12.13
C SER A 177 17.57 -8.79 -12.09
N ILE A 178 16.90 -8.60 -13.23
CA ILE A 178 15.46 -8.25 -13.29
C ILE A 178 14.56 -9.31 -12.62
N PRO A 179 14.69 -10.62 -12.93
CA PRO A 179 13.90 -11.65 -12.25
C PRO A 179 14.10 -11.65 -10.73
N LYS A 180 15.36 -11.50 -10.28
CA LYS A 180 15.71 -11.42 -8.86
C LYS A 180 15.10 -10.20 -8.19
N LEU A 181 15.06 -9.06 -8.87
CA LEU A 181 14.42 -7.85 -8.36
C LEU A 181 12.89 -8.01 -8.28
N ARG A 182 12.26 -8.69 -9.25
CA ARG A 182 10.82 -9.03 -9.16
C ARG A 182 10.54 -9.94 -7.97
N GLU A 183 11.36 -10.95 -7.76
CA GLU A 183 11.24 -11.87 -6.62
C GLU A 183 11.46 -11.13 -5.29
N ASN A 184 12.47 -10.27 -5.19
CA ASN A 184 12.70 -9.44 -4.00
C ASN A 184 11.52 -8.51 -3.69
N ILE A 185 10.92 -7.88 -4.72
CA ILE A 185 9.70 -7.06 -4.56
C ILE A 185 8.54 -7.91 -4.04
N LYS A 186 8.36 -9.10 -4.62
CA LYS A 186 7.33 -10.05 -4.21
C LYS A 186 7.51 -10.45 -2.74
N ASP A 187 8.71 -10.85 -2.35
CA ASP A 187 9.00 -11.29 -0.98
C ASP A 187 8.88 -10.15 0.03
N ALA A 188 9.35 -8.96 -0.31
CA ALA A 188 9.21 -7.78 0.53
C ALA A 188 7.73 -7.41 0.74
N SER A 189 6.92 -7.46 -0.33
CA SER A 189 5.47 -7.24 -0.23
C SER A 189 4.80 -8.30 0.65
N MET A 190 5.17 -9.57 0.50
CA MET A 190 4.66 -10.65 1.34
C MET A 190 5.06 -10.52 2.81
N SER A 191 6.25 -9.98 3.10
CA SER A 191 6.65 -9.66 4.46
C SER A 191 5.77 -8.56 5.06
N GLU A 192 5.54 -7.46 4.32
CA GLU A 192 4.64 -6.39 4.76
C GLU A 192 3.22 -6.90 5.03
N LEU A 193 2.72 -7.83 4.20
CA LEU A 193 1.44 -8.48 4.43
C LEU A 193 1.43 -9.34 5.70
N LYS A 194 2.49 -10.13 5.95
CA LYS A 194 2.57 -10.97 7.15
C LYS A 194 2.57 -10.12 8.42
N ASP A 195 3.36 -9.05 8.43
CA ASP A 195 3.41 -8.10 9.54
C ASP A 195 2.03 -7.45 9.76
N PHE A 196 1.34 -7.10 8.67
CA PHE A 196 -0.02 -6.59 8.71
C PHE A 196 -1.02 -7.60 9.29
N LEU A 197 -0.96 -8.87 8.85
CA LEU A 197 -1.82 -9.94 9.36
C LEU A 197 -1.60 -10.22 10.85
N GLU A 198 -0.38 -10.03 11.35
CA GLU A 198 -0.08 -10.11 12.78
C GLU A 198 -0.61 -8.90 13.56
N ASN A 199 -0.44 -7.70 13.01
CA ASN A 199 -0.93 -6.46 13.64
C ASN A 199 -2.46 -6.43 13.72
N ILE A 200 -3.16 -6.84 12.67
CA ILE A 200 -4.63 -6.99 12.70
C ILE A 200 -5.06 -7.89 13.85
N ARG A 201 -4.35 -8.99 14.09
CA ARG A 201 -4.74 -9.93 15.16
C ARG A 201 -4.71 -9.27 16.54
N LYS A 202 -3.74 -8.38 16.78
CA LYS A 202 -3.61 -7.64 18.05
C LYS A 202 -4.64 -6.52 18.19
N LEU A 203 -5.02 -5.89 17.08
CA LEU A 203 -5.97 -4.77 17.04
C LEU A 203 -7.43 -5.21 16.93
N SER A 204 -7.70 -6.42 16.47
CA SER A 204 -9.04 -6.96 16.25
C SER A 204 -9.97 -6.82 17.48
N PRO A 205 -9.58 -7.17 18.72
CA PRO A 205 -10.45 -6.95 19.88
C PRO A 205 -10.79 -5.49 20.14
N LYS A 206 -9.86 -4.55 19.88
CA LYS A 206 -10.11 -3.11 20.06
C LYS A 206 -11.11 -2.58 19.03
N ILE A 207 -10.99 -3.07 17.79
CA ILE A 207 -11.91 -2.72 16.70
C ILE A 207 -13.31 -3.23 17.00
N GLY A 208 -13.42 -4.45 17.52
CA GLY A 208 -14.69 -4.99 17.98
C GLY A 208 -15.31 -4.17 19.11
N GLU A 209 -14.50 -3.69 20.06
CA GLU A 209 -14.98 -2.79 21.12
C GLU A 209 -15.55 -1.48 20.55
N VAL A 210 -14.81 -0.81 19.67
CA VAL A 210 -15.24 0.47 19.07
C VAL A 210 -16.49 0.26 18.21
N ALA A 211 -16.54 -0.81 17.40
CA ALA A 211 -17.71 -1.13 16.58
C ALA A 211 -18.97 -1.41 17.42
N MET A 212 -18.82 -2.11 18.56
CA MET A 212 -19.94 -2.35 19.48
C MET A 212 -20.38 -1.09 20.21
N LYS A 213 -19.45 -0.22 20.64
CA LYS A 213 -19.79 1.08 21.26
C LYS A 213 -20.57 1.96 20.31
N HIS A 214 -20.07 2.13 19.09
CA HIS A 214 -20.75 2.92 18.06
C HIS A 214 -22.15 2.38 17.74
N THR A 215 -22.31 1.06 17.69
CA THR A 215 -23.66 0.44 17.53
C THR A 215 -24.58 0.77 18.71
N THR A 216 -24.04 0.79 19.93
CA THR A 216 -24.80 1.15 21.14
C THR A 216 -25.27 2.59 21.09
N GLU A 217 -24.39 3.51 20.68
CA GLU A 217 -24.69 4.94 20.56
C GLU A 217 -25.68 5.23 19.44
N GLN A 218 -25.61 4.51 18.32
CA GLN A 218 -26.61 4.57 17.25
C GLN A 218 -27.98 4.11 17.75
N LEU A 219 -28.06 2.97 18.45
CA LEU A 219 -29.31 2.49 19.03
C LEU A 219 -29.86 3.46 20.09
N ALA A 220 -29.00 4.03 20.94
CA ALA A 220 -29.39 5.03 21.92
C ALA A 220 -29.91 6.32 21.25
N SER A 221 -29.24 6.77 20.19
CA SER A 221 -29.67 7.93 19.40
C SER A 221 -30.99 7.70 18.69
N ASP A 222 -31.21 6.50 18.13
CA ASP A 222 -32.46 6.11 17.50
C ASP A 222 -33.61 6.03 18.52
N LEU A 223 -33.37 5.49 19.72
CA LEU A 223 -34.34 5.49 20.82
C LEU A 223 -34.69 6.93 21.25
N VAL A 224 -33.71 7.82 21.38
CA VAL A 224 -33.94 9.25 21.69
C VAL A 224 -34.71 9.95 20.56
N ALA A 225 -34.44 9.62 19.29
CA ALA A 225 -35.16 10.15 18.14
C ALA A 225 -36.62 9.64 18.10
N VAL A 226 -36.86 8.38 18.46
CA VAL A 226 -38.20 7.79 18.57
C VAL A 226 -39.00 8.42 19.72
N VAL A 227 -38.38 8.65 20.88
CA VAL A 227 -39.00 9.35 22.02
C VAL A 227 -39.31 10.82 21.66
N ARG A 228 -38.42 11.51 20.94
CA ARG A 228 -38.69 12.87 20.42
C ARG A 228 -39.82 12.90 19.38
N LYS A 229 -40.00 11.85 18.58
CA LYS A 229 -41.11 11.73 17.63
C LYS A 229 -42.44 11.40 18.31
N LYS A 230 -42.45 10.56 19.36
CA LYS A 230 -43.66 10.29 20.17
C LYS A 230 -44.15 11.53 20.93
N LYS A 231 -43.26 12.44 21.33
CA LYS A 231 -43.63 13.72 21.99
C LYS A 231 -44.20 14.79 21.05
N ARG A 232 -44.23 14.55 19.73
CA ARG A 232 -44.74 15.51 18.71
C ARG A 232 -46.20 15.28 18.29
N GLN A 233 -46.90 14.30 18.84
CA GLN A 233 -48.34 14.10 18.61
C GLN A 233 -49.16 14.41 19.87
N ALA A 234 -49.37 15.70 20.13
CA ALA A 234 -50.59 16.31 20.69
C ALA A 234 -50.27 17.76 21.12
N PRO A 235 -50.97 18.79 20.61
CA PRO A 235 -50.96 20.11 21.23
C PRO A 235 -51.79 20.03 22.53
N LEU A 236 -51.22 20.47 23.65
CA LEU A 236 -51.97 20.70 24.90
C LEU A 236 -53.00 21.84 24.71
N PRO A 237 -54.22 21.73 25.25
CA PRO A 237 -55.19 22.82 25.23
C PRO A 237 -54.78 23.97 26.18
N PRO A 238 -55.17 25.22 25.89
CA PRO A 238 -54.76 26.38 26.67
C PRO A 238 -55.59 26.52 27.95
N ASN A 239 -54.88 26.77 29.05
CA ASN A 239 -55.34 27.19 30.39
C ASN A 239 -55.97 26.14 31.32
N SER A 240 -55.22 25.80 32.38
CA SER A 240 -55.70 26.02 33.76
C SER A 240 -54.53 26.22 34.71
N PHE A 241 -54.71 27.23 35.55
CA PHE A 241 -53.85 27.71 36.62
C PHE A 241 -53.78 26.68 37.74
N SER A 242 -52.58 26.24 38.13
CA SER A 242 -52.23 25.91 39.51
C SER A 242 -50.74 25.59 39.62
N SER A 243 -50.07 26.39 40.43
CA SER A 243 -48.75 26.14 41.00
C SER A 243 -48.71 24.77 41.66
N ASP A 244 -47.70 23.96 41.33
CA ASP A 244 -46.73 23.49 42.33
C ASP A 244 -45.52 22.88 41.62
N ALA A 245 -44.36 23.31 42.07
CA ALA A 245 -43.07 22.92 41.57
C ALA A 245 -42.56 21.66 42.30
N GLU A 246 -41.68 20.94 41.59
CA GLU A 246 -40.67 20.01 42.12
C GLU A 246 -41.10 18.60 42.55
N ASN A 247 -40.92 17.63 41.63
CA ASN A 247 -39.96 16.53 41.78
C ASN A 247 -40.16 15.47 40.69
N PHE A 248 -39.48 15.63 39.56
CA PHE A 248 -39.05 14.46 38.80
C PHE A 248 -37.68 14.79 38.24
N LYS A 249 -36.65 14.32 38.94
CA LYS A 249 -35.27 14.29 38.44
C LYS A 249 -35.29 13.56 37.11
N SER A 250 -35.30 14.32 36.02
CA SER A 250 -34.75 13.87 34.76
C SER A 250 -33.35 13.36 35.07
N ILE A 251 -33.11 12.08 34.88
CA ILE A 251 -31.78 11.53 34.73
C ILE A 251 -31.22 12.17 33.47
N SER A 252 -30.68 13.38 33.62
CA SER A 252 -29.72 13.98 32.71
C SER A 252 -28.46 13.14 32.87
N LEU A 253 -28.36 12.10 32.05
CA LEU A 253 -27.06 11.53 31.72
C LEU A 253 -26.27 12.66 31.08
N ASP A 254 -25.29 13.14 31.84
CA ASP A 254 -24.32 14.14 31.48
C ASP A 254 -23.40 13.52 30.42
N THR A 255 -23.89 13.42 29.17
CA THR A 255 -23.02 13.15 28.03
C THR A 255 -22.35 14.45 27.67
N SER A 256 -21.25 14.72 28.37
CA SER A 256 -20.21 15.61 27.90
C SER A 256 -19.86 15.19 26.47
N PHE A 257 -20.37 15.94 25.50
CA PHE A 257 -19.85 16.00 24.14
C PHE A 257 -18.42 16.50 24.26
N ASP A 258 -17.49 15.60 24.55
CA ASP A 258 -16.09 15.86 24.32
C ASP A 258 -15.82 15.49 22.86
N GLY A 259 -15.49 16.50 22.08
CA GLY A 259 -15.23 16.39 20.66
C GLY A 259 -13.86 15.77 20.41
N ASP A 260 -13.75 14.46 20.61
CA ASP A 260 -12.82 13.67 19.82
C ASP A 260 -13.56 13.27 18.55
N ASP A 261 -13.04 13.66 17.39
CA ASP A 261 -13.37 13.05 16.12
C ASP A 261 -13.11 11.54 16.26
N GLU A 262 -14.12 10.78 16.69
CA GLU A 262 -14.03 9.33 16.93
C GLU A 262 -13.80 8.64 15.59
N LEU A 263 -12.51 8.40 15.31
CA LEU A 263 -12.02 7.57 14.21
C LEU A 263 -12.92 6.34 14.08
N SER A 264 -13.51 6.16 12.89
CA SER A 264 -14.29 4.96 12.60
C SER A 264 -13.42 3.73 12.90
N ALA A 265 -14.01 2.62 13.34
CA ALA A 265 -13.27 1.37 13.59
C ALA A 265 -12.42 0.92 12.38
N GLN A 266 -12.77 1.42 11.18
CA GLN A 266 -12.07 1.22 9.91
C GLN A 266 -10.84 2.13 9.71
N ASP A 267 -10.81 3.33 10.31
CA ASP A 267 -9.70 4.29 10.24
C ASP A 267 -8.54 3.92 11.18
N MET A 268 -8.77 2.96 12.09
CA MET A 268 -7.75 2.44 13.00
C MET A 268 -6.74 1.51 12.32
N ILE A 269 -7.01 1.06 11.09
CA ILE A 269 -6.13 0.15 10.34
C ILE A 269 -5.72 0.76 9.00
N ASP A 270 -4.43 0.75 8.72
CA ASP A 270 -3.93 0.99 7.37
C ASP A 270 -3.99 -0.28 6.51
N PHE A 271 -5.00 -0.38 5.66
CA PHE A 271 -5.18 -1.49 4.71
C PHE A 271 -4.25 -1.42 3.49
N SER A 272 -3.44 -0.36 3.35
CA SER A 272 -2.51 -0.17 2.23
C SER A 272 -1.61 -1.38 1.94
N PRO A 273 -1.06 -2.12 2.92
CA PRO A 273 -0.26 -3.32 2.66
C PRO A 273 -1.01 -4.40 1.89
N VAL A 274 -2.30 -4.61 2.17
CA VAL A 274 -3.14 -5.61 1.48
C VAL A 274 -3.34 -5.21 0.03
N TYR A 275 -3.76 -3.97 -0.22
CA TYR A 275 -4.02 -3.50 -1.58
C TYR A 275 -2.73 -3.40 -2.40
N ARG A 276 -1.62 -2.96 -1.79
CA ARG A 276 -0.30 -2.96 -2.44
C ARG A 276 0.10 -4.37 -2.87
N CYS A 277 -0.04 -5.36 -1.99
CA CYS A 277 0.26 -6.74 -2.34
C CYS A 277 -0.69 -7.28 -3.42
N LEU A 278 -1.99 -7.05 -3.28
CA LEU A 278 -2.99 -7.44 -4.28
C LEU A 278 -2.66 -6.87 -5.66
N HIS A 279 -2.30 -5.59 -5.71
CA HIS A 279 -1.92 -4.92 -6.97
C HIS A 279 -0.60 -5.45 -7.53
N ILE A 280 0.43 -5.65 -6.72
CA ILE A 280 1.72 -6.22 -7.18
C ILE A 280 1.48 -7.62 -7.78
N TYR A 281 0.72 -8.47 -7.09
CA TYR A 281 0.40 -9.82 -7.58
C TYR A 281 -0.49 -9.80 -8.82
N SER A 282 -1.36 -8.80 -8.96
CA SER A 282 -2.15 -8.58 -10.18
C SER A 282 -1.27 -8.20 -11.37
N VAL A 283 -0.28 -7.31 -11.19
CA VAL A 283 0.65 -6.92 -12.28
C VAL A 283 1.56 -8.09 -12.67
N LEU A 284 1.93 -8.94 -11.72
CA LEU A 284 2.71 -10.16 -11.96
C LEU A 284 1.89 -11.31 -12.57
N GLY A 285 0.57 -11.16 -12.75
CA GLY A 285 -0.31 -12.21 -13.29
C GLY A 285 -0.54 -13.40 -12.35
N LEU A 286 -0.24 -13.25 -11.05
CA LEU A 286 -0.34 -14.30 -10.03
C LEU A 286 -1.47 -14.02 -9.01
N ARG A 287 -2.51 -13.30 -9.44
CA ARG A 287 -3.63 -12.86 -8.58
C ARG A 287 -4.27 -14.04 -7.82
N ASP A 288 -4.60 -15.12 -8.51
CA ASP A 288 -5.30 -16.28 -7.91
C ASP A 288 -4.50 -16.90 -6.75
N THR A 289 -3.17 -16.99 -6.90
CA THR A 289 -2.30 -17.52 -5.85
C THR A 289 -2.29 -16.66 -4.59
N PHE A 290 -2.43 -15.34 -4.75
CA PHE A 290 -2.53 -14.39 -3.65
C PHE A 290 -3.88 -14.50 -2.96
N GLU A 291 -4.98 -14.56 -3.73
CA GLU A 291 -6.33 -14.72 -3.18
C GLU A 291 -6.43 -16.01 -2.36
N ASP A 292 -5.92 -17.13 -2.88
CA ASP A 292 -5.86 -18.40 -2.16
C ASP A 292 -5.03 -18.33 -0.89
N TYR A 293 -3.85 -17.69 -0.95
CA TYR A 293 -2.99 -17.53 0.23
C TYR A 293 -3.67 -16.69 1.31
N TYR A 294 -4.23 -15.55 0.93
CA TYR A 294 -4.93 -14.63 1.82
C TYR A 294 -6.11 -15.33 2.49
N ARG A 295 -7.01 -15.96 1.71
CA ARG A 295 -8.19 -16.68 2.22
C ARG A 295 -7.81 -17.84 3.15
N LYS A 296 -6.74 -18.59 2.84
CA LYS A 296 -6.23 -19.68 3.70
C LYS A 296 -5.71 -19.13 5.03
N GLN A 297 -4.97 -18.03 5.03
CA GLN A 297 -4.46 -17.42 6.25
C GLN A 297 -5.58 -16.84 7.11
N ARG A 298 -6.52 -16.11 6.51
CA ARG A 298 -7.66 -15.55 7.23
C ARG A 298 -8.57 -16.62 7.81
N LYS A 299 -8.79 -17.75 7.10
CA LYS A 299 -9.53 -18.91 7.64
C LYS A 299 -8.85 -19.52 8.87
N LYS A 300 -7.51 -19.62 8.86
CA LYS A 300 -6.75 -20.06 10.06
C LYS A 300 -6.87 -19.07 11.22
N GLN A 301 -6.81 -17.77 10.93
CA GLN A 301 -6.98 -16.73 11.95
C GLN A 301 -8.39 -16.72 12.54
N ALA A 302 -9.42 -16.91 11.71
CA ALA A 302 -10.80 -17.07 12.16
C ALA A 302 -10.90 -18.21 13.19
N LEU A 303 -10.39 -19.40 12.85
CA LEU A 303 -10.40 -20.56 13.74
C LEU A 303 -9.73 -20.28 15.10
N LEU A 304 -8.65 -19.49 15.12
CA LEU A 304 -7.97 -19.12 16.36
C LEU A 304 -8.76 -18.10 17.20
N VAL A 305 -9.49 -17.19 16.55
CA VAL A 305 -10.31 -16.18 17.24
C VAL A 305 -11.58 -16.82 17.84
N ILE A 306 -12.11 -17.85 17.17
CA ILE A 306 -13.34 -18.56 17.58
C ILE A 306 -13.08 -19.55 18.73
N GLN A 307 -11.84 -19.88 19.05
CA GLN A 307 -11.54 -20.77 20.17
C GLN A 307 -11.85 -20.07 21.51
N PRO A 308 -12.71 -20.66 22.36
CA PRO A 308 -13.09 -20.03 23.62
C PRO A 308 -11.93 -20.09 24.64
N PRO A 309 -11.77 -19.04 25.47
CA PRO A 309 -10.88 -19.10 26.62
C PRO A 309 -11.39 -20.07 27.69
N THR A 310 -10.48 -20.78 28.38
CA THR A 310 -10.84 -21.84 29.34
C THR A 310 -11.68 -21.34 30.52
N ASN A 311 -11.49 -20.09 30.94
CA ASN A 311 -12.12 -19.52 32.14
C ASN A 311 -13.26 -18.53 31.82
N MET A 312 -13.83 -18.60 30.62
CA MET A 312 -14.81 -17.60 30.16
C MET A 312 -16.00 -17.41 31.12
N HIS A 313 -16.36 -18.44 31.88
CA HIS A 313 -17.47 -18.45 32.83
C HIS A 313 -17.22 -17.67 34.15
N GLU A 314 -15.98 -17.31 34.47
CA GLU A 314 -15.63 -16.67 35.75
C GLU A 314 -15.82 -15.14 35.73
N SER A 315 -15.70 -14.50 34.56
CA SER A 315 -15.73 -13.03 34.45
C SER A 315 -16.41 -12.52 33.19
N VAL A 316 -17.22 -11.48 33.35
CA VAL A 316 -17.83 -10.71 32.25
C VAL A 316 -16.76 -10.12 31.31
N GLY A 317 -15.57 -9.83 31.83
CA GLY A 317 -14.46 -9.30 31.03
C GLY A 317 -13.97 -10.28 29.98
N GLU A 318 -13.99 -11.58 30.26
CA GLU A 318 -13.55 -12.61 29.31
C GLU A 318 -14.57 -12.81 28.19
N TYR A 319 -15.86 -12.82 28.52
CA TYR A 319 -16.94 -12.79 27.51
C TYR A 319 -16.82 -11.56 26.61
N LYS A 320 -16.58 -10.38 27.20
CA LYS A 320 -16.40 -9.13 26.46
C LYS A 320 -15.23 -9.24 25.48
N ASN A 321 -14.06 -9.70 25.93
CA ASN A 321 -12.88 -9.86 25.08
C ASN A 321 -13.10 -10.88 23.95
N TYR A 322 -13.75 -12.00 24.24
CA TYR A 322 -14.07 -13.04 23.24
C TYR A 322 -15.01 -12.51 22.16
N ILE A 323 -16.14 -11.91 22.57
CA ILE A 323 -17.12 -11.31 21.65
C ILE A 323 -16.47 -10.20 20.82
N HIS A 324 -15.68 -9.32 21.43
CA HIS A 324 -14.97 -8.25 20.74
C HIS A 324 -13.99 -8.77 19.70
N ALA A 325 -13.23 -9.83 20.00
CA ALA A 325 -12.31 -10.43 19.05
C ALA A 325 -13.04 -10.97 17.80
N ILE A 326 -14.19 -11.63 18.02
CA ILE A 326 -15.03 -12.13 16.92
C ILE A 326 -15.58 -10.99 16.08
N VAL A 327 -16.21 -9.99 16.71
CA VAL A 327 -16.76 -8.82 15.99
C VAL A 327 -15.66 -8.14 15.19
N GLY A 328 -14.52 -7.87 15.81
CA GLY A 328 -13.40 -7.22 15.14
C GLY A 328 -12.91 -7.99 13.91
N PHE A 329 -12.87 -9.33 13.97
CA PHE A 329 -12.51 -10.14 12.80
C PHE A 329 -13.52 -9.95 11.65
N PHE A 330 -14.82 -10.07 11.92
CA PHE A 330 -15.86 -9.98 10.88
C PHE A 330 -16.07 -8.56 10.35
N VAL A 331 -15.85 -7.53 11.16
CA VAL A 331 -15.87 -6.11 10.72
C VAL A 331 -14.72 -5.82 9.75
N ILE A 332 -13.53 -6.37 10.02
CA ILE A 332 -12.37 -6.24 9.12
C ILE A 332 -12.63 -6.96 7.80
N GLU A 333 -13.17 -8.18 7.84
CA GLU A 333 -13.50 -8.92 6.62
C GLU A 333 -14.61 -8.23 5.80
N ASP A 334 -15.60 -7.62 6.46
CA ASP A 334 -16.63 -6.84 5.77
C ASP A 334 -16.06 -5.59 5.12
N HIS A 335 -15.13 -4.89 5.77
CA HIS A 335 -14.42 -3.76 5.15
C HIS A 335 -13.65 -4.22 3.89
N ILE A 336 -12.96 -5.36 3.96
CA ILE A 336 -12.20 -5.92 2.83
C ILE A 336 -13.14 -6.45 1.73
N LEU A 337 -14.32 -6.94 2.07
CA LEU A 337 -15.35 -7.30 1.08
C LEU A 337 -15.75 -6.07 0.24
N ASN A 338 -15.95 -4.92 0.90
CA ASN A 338 -16.41 -3.70 0.24
C ASN A 338 -15.30 -2.99 -0.55
N THR A 339 -14.03 -3.16 -0.17
CA THR A 339 -12.89 -2.41 -0.73
C THR A 339 -11.91 -3.27 -1.54
N GLY A 340 -11.93 -4.58 -1.36
CA GLY A 340 -10.92 -5.52 -1.86
C GLY A 340 -11.03 -5.97 -3.31
N ASN A 341 -11.87 -5.31 -4.14
CA ASN A 341 -12.03 -5.61 -5.57
C ASN A 341 -12.16 -7.12 -5.89
N GLY A 342 -12.91 -7.87 -5.07
CA GLY A 342 -13.14 -9.32 -5.24
C GLY A 342 -12.16 -10.24 -4.52
N LEU A 343 -11.20 -9.73 -3.74
CA LEU A 343 -10.31 -10.53 -2.88
C LEU A 343 -11.10 -11.45 -1.94
N VAL A 344 -12.14 -10.89 -1.33
CA VAL A 344 -13.11 -11.58 -0.47
C VAL A 344 -14.45 -11.52 -1.20
N THR A 345 -15.12 -12.66 -1.35
CA THR A 345 -16.48 -12.74 -1.90
C THR A 345 -17.49 -12.93 -0.78
N ARG A 346 -18.73 -12.48 -1.00
CA ARG A 346 -19.80 -12.66 -0.01
C ARG A 346 -20.02 -14.15 0.32
N SER A 347 -19.96 -15.02 -0.69
CA SER A 347 -20.07 -16.47 -0.53
C SER A 347 -19.00 -17.07 0.39
N TYR A 348 -17.75 -16.63 0.27
CA TYR A 348 -16.66 -17.07 1.13
C TYR A 348 -16.89 -16.61 2.58
N LEU A 349 -17.30 -15.36 2.74
CA LEU A 349 -17.55 -14.78 4.06
C LEU A 349 -18.72 -15.48 4.77
N ASP A 350 -19.79 -15.81 4.04
CA ASP A 350 -20.93 -16.57 4.55
C ASP A 350 -20.52 -18.01 4.96
N GLU A 351 -19.61 -18.67 4.22
CA GLU A 351 -19.06 -19.99 4.60
C GLU A 351 -18.24 -19.94 5.90
N VAL A 352 -17.36 -18.93 6.01
CA VAL A 352 -16.57 -18.70 7.23
C VAL A 352 -17.48 -18.36 8.41
N TRP A 353 -18.49 -17.51 8.20
CA TRP A 353 -19.48 -17.17 9.22
C TRP A 353 -20.28 -18.40 9.68
N SER A 354 -20.79 -19.22 8.76
CA SER A 354 -21.55 -20.43 9.11
C SER A 354 -20.75 -21.42 9.97
N THR A 355 -19.47 -21.61 9.60
CA THR A 355 -18.55 -22.46 10.38
C THR A 355 -18.26 -21.85 11.75
N ALA A 356 -18.06 -20.53 11.81
CA ALA A 356 -17.80 -19.83 13.06
C ALA A 356 -18.99 -19.84 14.00
N LEU A 357 -20.18 -19.56 13.47
CA LEU A 357 -21.45 -19.47 14.20
C LEU A 357 -21.72 -20.73 15.02
N THR A 358 -21.53 -21.90 14.40
CA THR A 358 -21.72 -23.20 15.08
C THR A 358 -20.80 -23.32 16.31
N SER A 359 -19.54 -22.95 16.17
CA SER A 359 -18.56 -23.03 17.27
C SER A 359 -18.82 -21.95 18.33
N ILE A 360 -19.21 -20.74 17.93
CA ILE A 360 -19.56 -19.64 18.84
C ILE A 360 -20.76 -20.03 19.70
N ILE A 361 -21.82 -20.59 19.10
CA ILE A 361 -23.01 -21.04 19.81
C ILE A 361 -22.66 -22.12 20.83
N ASN A 362 -21.89 -23.14 20.41
CA ASN A 362 -21.49 -24.22 21.31
C ASN A 362 -20.63 -23.70 22.48
N ALA A 363 -19.71 -22.78 22.21
CA ALA A 363 -18.90 -22.14 23.25
C ALA A 363 -19.79 -21.34 24.22
N LEU A 364 -20.62 -20.42 23.72
CA LEU A 364 -21.49 -19.60 24.55
C LEU A 364 -22.45 -20.47 25.37
N ARG A 365 -23.11 -21.47 24.75
CA ARG A 365 -24.02 -22.41 25.44
C ARG A 365 -23.33 -23.16 26.58
N THR A 366 -22.10 -23.65 26.34
CA THR A 366 -21.34 -24.39 27.35
C THR A 366 -20.98 -23.49 28.53
N HIS A 367 -20.48 -22.28 28.26
CA HIS A 367 -20.04 -21.37 29.31
C HIS A 367 -21.19 -20.68 30.06
N THR A 368 -22.35 -20.46 29.42
CA THR A 368 -23.54 -19.93 30.10
C THR A 368 -24.20 -20.97 31.00
N ALA A 369 -24.15 -22.26 30.65
CA ALA A 369 -24.69 -23.33 31.49
C ALA A 369 -24.00 -23.43 32.87
N TYR A 370 -22.71 -23.07 32.96
CA TYR A 370 -21.97 -23.01 34.23
C TYR A 370 -22.26 -21.76 35.08
N CYS A 371 -22.92 -20.75 34.51
CA CYS A 371 -23.23 -19.52 35.23
C CYS A 371 -24.43 -19.75 36.16
N THR A 372 -24.22 -19.54 37.47
CA THR A 372 -25.26 -19.64 38.51
C THR A 372 -25.65 -18.28 39.10
N ASP A 373 -24.97 -17.20 38.72
CA ASP A 373 -25.32 -15.85 39.15
C ASP A 373 -26.26 -15.15 38.16
N ALA A 374 -27.47 -14.84 38.63
CA ALA A 374 -28.47 -14.09 37.88
C ALA A 374 -27.96 -12.71 37.41
N SER A 375 -27.11 -12.03 38.19
CA SER A 375 -26.63 -10.69 37.82
C SER A 375 -25.64 -10.74 36.64
N LEU A 376 -24.74 -11.73 36.67
CA LEU A 376 -23.78 -12.02 35.61
C LEU A 376 -24.48 -12.48 34.33
N MET A 377 -25.52 -13.32 34.43
CA MET A 377 -26.32 -13.75 33.28
C MET A 377 -27.00 -12.57 32.56
N LEU A 378 -27.52 -11.58 33.28
CA LEU A 378 -28.09 -10.37 32.67
C LEU A 378 -27.04 -9.55 31.92
N ARG A 379 -25.81 -9.45 32.45
CA ARG A 379 -24.69 -8.78 31.77
C ARG A 379 -24.28 -9.53 30.50
N ILE A 380 -24.21 -10.87 30.56
CA ILE A 380 -23.93 -11.71 29.39
C ILE A 380 -25.01 -11.54 28.33
N LYS A 381 -26.30 -11.57 28.74
CA LYS A 381 -27.43 -11.29 27.84
C LYS A 381 -27.24 -9.97 27.13
N HIS A 382 -26.98 -8.88 27.87
CA HIS A 382 -26.76 -7.57 27.27
C HIS A 382 -25.61 -7.59 26.25
N LEU A 383 -24.48 -8.22 26.58
CA LEU A 383 -23.35 -8.39 25.64
C LEU A 383 -23.74 -9.16 24.37
N ILE A 384 -24.50 -10.26 24.49
CA ILE A 384 -24.94 -11.06 23.35
C ILE A 384 -25.98 -10.30 22.50
N THR A 385 -26.88 -9.55 23.13
CA THR A 385 -27.82 -8.67 22.41
C THR A 385 -27.07 -7.60 21.62
N MET A 386 -26.06 -6.96 22.22
CA MET A 386 -25.21 -5.98 21.54
C MET A 386 -24.41 -6.62 20.40
N PHE A 387 -23.89 -7.83 20.60
CA PHE A 387 -23.22 -8.62 19.57
C PHE A 387 -24.14 -8.89 18.38
N ASN A 388 -25.38 -9.33 18.63
CA ASN A 388 -26.38 -9.60 17.61
C ASN A 388 -26.74 -8.34 16.82
N ASN A 389 -26.98 -7.22 17.50
CA ASN A 389 -27.30 -5.95 16.85
C ASN A 389 -26.15 -5.45 15.98
N THR A 390 -24.91 -5.55 16.47
CA THR A 390 -23.71 -5.16 15.72
C THR A 390 -23.58 -5.97 14.44
N LEU A 391 -23.65 -7.31 14.53
CA LEU A 391 -23.56 -8.19 13.37
C LEU A 391 -24.72 -8.03 12.39
N ARG A 392 -25.93 -7.74 12.88
CA ARG A 392 -27.09 -7.43 12.05
C ARG A 392 -26.86 -6.17 11.21
N ASN A 393 -26.23 -5.14 11.77
CA ASN A 393 -25.89 -3.91 11.05
C ASN A 393 -24.90 -4.16 9.90
N TYR A 394 -23.98 -5.11 10.05
CA TYR A 394 -23.08 -5.57 8.98
C TYR A 394 -23.72 -6.62 8.05
N GLY A 395 -25.02 -6.92 8.21
CA GLY A 395 -25.77 -7.80 7.31
C GLY A 395 -25.49 -9.29 7.50
N TYR A 396 -25.00 -9.73 8.66
CA TYR A 396 -24.82 -11.17 8.95
C TYR A 396 -26.13 -11.81 9.46
N PRO A 397 -26.40 -13.09 9.12
CA PRO A 397 -27.57 -13.80 9.64
C PRO A 397 -27.38 -14.15 11.12
N ILE A 398 -28.33 -13.70 11.96
CA ILE A 398 -28.30 -13.83 13.43
C ILE A 398 -29.33 -14.82 14.01
N GLY A 399 -30.10 -15.53 13.17
CA GLY A 399 -31.23 -16.36 13.62
C GLY A 399 -30.88 -17.36 14.74
N GLN A 400 -29.78 -18.11 14.58
CA GLN A 400 -29.34 -19.09 15.58
C GLN A 400 -28.85 -18.46 16.90
N LEU A 401 -28.38 -17.20 16.87
CA LEU A 401 -27.99 -16.48 18.09
C LEU A 401 -29.20 -16.00 18.88
N LEU A 402 -30.33 -15.75 18.21
CA LEU A 402 -31.60 -15.44 18.88
C LEU A 402 -32.17 -16.70 19.56
N GLU A 403 -32.05 -17.87 18.93
CA GLU A 403 -32.40 -19.16 19.55
C GLU A 403 -31.54 -19.41 20.81
N LEU A 404 -30.22 -19.15 20.75
CA LEU A 404 -29.34 -19.23 21.91
C LEU A 404 -29.77 -18.27 23.04
N LEU A 405 -30.21 -17.05 22.74
CA LEU A 405 -30.75 -16.14 23.75
C LEU A 405 -32.01 -16.70 24.42
N ALA A 406 -32.86 -17.40 23.66
CA ALA A 406 -34.03 -18.09 24.22
C ALA A 406 -33.63 -19.27 25.13
N GLU A 407 -32.58 -20.01 24.80
CA GLU A 407 -32.02 -21.06 25.68
C GLU A 407 -31.44 -20.47 26.97
N ILE A 408 -30.66 -19.37 26.86
CA ILE A 408 -30.10 -18.67 28.03
C ILE A 408 -31.21 -18.14 28.94
N ARG A 409 -32.37 -17.76 28.38
CA ARG A 409 -33.55 -17.35 29.13
C ARG A 409 -34.12 -18.49 29.98
N GLU A 410 -34.21 -19.70 29.41
CA GLU A 410 -34.70 -20.86 30.15
C GLU A 410 -33.76 -21.18 31.32
N HIS A 411 -32.45 -21.19 31.08
CA HIS A 411 -31.44 -21.36 32.14
C HIS A 411 -31.53 -20.25 33.21
N TYR A 412 -31.75 -18.99 32.80
CA TYR A 412 -31.92 -17.87 33.72
C TYR A 412 -33.12 -18.07 34.65
N ASN A 413 -34.24 -18.54 34.11
CA ASN A 413 -35.42 -18.86 34.90
C ASN A 413 -35.15 -20.00 35.89
N GLU A 414 -34.38 -21.02 35.49
CA GLU A 414 -33.97 -22.10 36.40
C GLU A 414 -33.07 -21.61 37.54
N VAL A 415 -32.08 -20.77 37.23
CA VAL A 415 -31.19 -20.16 38.22
C VAL A 415 -31.97 -19.27 39.19
N LEU A 416 -32.90 -18.45 38.68
CA LEU A 416 -33.80 -17.68 39.53
C LEU A 416 -34.62 -18.59 40.44
N MET A 417 -35.26 -19.63 39.89
CA MET A 417 -36.04 -20.58 40.70
C MET A 417 -35.22 -21.19 41.84
N GLN A 418 -33.96 -21.58 41.58
CA GLN A 418 -33.09 -22.13 42.62
C GLN A 418 -32.77 -21.11 43.72
N ARG A 419 -32.50 -19.85 43.36
CA ARG A 419 -32.29 -18.76 44.33
C ARG A 419 -33.54 -18.51 45.18
N TRP A 420 -34.72 -18.48 44.55
CA TRP A 420 -35.98 -18.24 45.26
C TRP A 420 -36.39 -19.41 46.16
N VAL A 421 -36.03 -20.65 45.82
CA VAL A 421 -36.15 -21.80 46.76
C VAL A 421 -35.36 -21.55 48.05
N GLN A 422 -34.14 -20.99 47.96
CA GLN A 422 -33.33 -20.68 49.15
C GLN A 422 -33.99 -19.56 49.96
N VAL A 423 -34.41 -18.48 49.31
CA VAL A 423 -35.09 -17.35 49.98
C VAL A 423 -36.37 -17.82 50.69
N PHE A 424 -37.20 -18.65 50.05
CA PHE A 424 -38.40 -19.17 50.70
C PHE A 424 -38.09 -20.10 51.87
N ARG A 425 -37.01 -20.89 51.81
CA ARG A 425 -36.57 -21.69 52.95
C ARG A 425 -36.10 -20.83 54.11
N GLU A 426 -35.32 -19.79 53.86
CA GLU A 426 -34.88 -18.84 54.89
C GLU A 426 -36.08 -18.17 55.56
N ILE A 427 -37.06 -17.71 54.77
CA ILE A 427 -38.30 -17.13 55.30
C ILE A 427 -39.03 -18.14 56.19
N LEU A 428 -39.26 -19.37 55.71
CA LEU A 428 -39.99 -20.39 56.47
C LEU A 428 -39.24 -20.90 57.72
N ASP A 429 -37.91 -20.78 57.74
CA ASP A 429 -37.07 -21.22 58.86
C ASP A 429 -37.00 -20.16 59.98
N ASP A 430 -37.08 -18.88 59.63
CA ASP A 430 -37.12 -17.74 60.57
C ASP A 430 -38.53 -17.46 61.12
N GLU A 431 -39.57 -18.10 60.56
CA GLU A 431 -40.98 -17.85 60.91
C GLU A 431 -41.43 -18.55 62.21
N SER A 432 -42.10 -17.78 63.09
CA SER A 432 -42.76 -18.31 64.28
C SER A 432 -44.21 -18.77 64.03
N PHE A 433 -44.78 -18.48 62.85
CA PHE A 433 -46.16 -18.77 62.45
C PHE A 433 -47.21 -18.29 63.47
N LEU A 434 -47.07 -17.02 63.88
CA LEU A 434 -48.00 -16.35 64.79
C LEU A 434 -48.69 -15.19 64.04
N PRO A 435 -49.98 -14.93 64.31
CA PRO A 435 -50.68 -13.74 63.83
C PRO A 435 -49.90 -12.45 64.11
N ILE A 436 -49.85 -11.53 63.14
CA ILE A 436 -49.13 -10.26 63.32
C ILE A 436 -49.92 -9.34 64.26
N GLU A 437 -49.29 -8.91 65.35
CA GLU A 437 -49.80 -7.89 66.27
C GLU A 437 -49.21 -6.53 65.91
N VAL A 438 -50.08 -5.56 65.66
CA VAL A 438 -49.68 -4.19 65.32
C VAL A 438 -50.11 -3.23 66.41
N HIS A 439 -49.15 -2.44 66.90
CA HIS A 439 -49.36 -1.48 67.99
C HIS A 439 -49.45 -0.03 67.52
N SER A 440 -49.08 0.26 66.26
CA SER A 440 -49.03 1.61 65.69
C SER A 440 -49.72 1.71 64.32
N SER A 441 -50.27 2.88 64.00
CA SER A 441 -50.84 3.15 62.67
C SER A 441 -49.79 3.04 61.55
N ALA A 442 -48.53 3.40 61.81
CA ALA A 442 -47.48 3.34 60.81
C ALA A 442 -47.11 1.90 60.41
N GLU A 443 -47.07 0.98 61.38
CA GLU A 443 -46.84 -0.45 61.15
C GLU A 443 -48.01 -1.11 60.41
N PHE A 444 -49.24 -0.63 60.65
CA PHE A 444 -50.43 -1.09 59.93
C PHE A 444 -50.37 -0.67 58.46
N ASP A 445 -50.04 0.59 58.20
CA ASP A 445 -49.90 1.12 56.83
C ASP A 445 -48.76 0.42 56.07
N GLU A 446 -47.64 0.09 56.73
CA GLU A 446 -46.54 -0.65 56.11
C GLU A 446 -46.96 -2.05 55.66
N ILE A 447 -47.74 -2.78 56.47
CA ILE A 447 -48.23 -4.11 56.12
C ILE A 447 -49.27 -4.05 54.99
N VAL A 448 -50.17 -3.07 55.03
CA VAL A 448 -51.20 -2.87 53.98
C VAL A 448 -50.58 -2.42 52.66
N ASN A 449 -49.49 -1.64 52.69
CA ASN A 449 -48.73 -1.28 51.49
C ASN A 449 -48.00 -2.49 50.89
N ASN A 450 -47.49 -3.39 51.74
CA ASN A 450 -46.76 -4.58 51.30
C ASN A 450 -47.69 -5.70 50.81
N PHE A 451 -48.89 -5.83 51.39
CA PHE A 451 -49.87 -6.85 51.04
C PHE A 451 -51.27 -6.24 50.93
N PRO A 452 -51.94 -6.33 49.75
CA PRO A 452 -53.26 -5.78 49.55
C PRO A 452 -54.29 -6.57 50.36
N PHE A 453 -54.57 -6.10 51.59
CA PHE A 453 -55.59 -6.66 52.47
C PHE A 453 -56.60 -5.58 52.84
N VAL A 454 -57.86 -5.81 52.47
CA VAL A 454 -58.97 -4.92 52.79
C VAL A 454 -59.92 -5.66 53.73
N ASP A 455 -59.90 -5.27 54.99
CA ASP A 455 -60.88 -5.70 55.99
C ASP A 455 -61.38 -4.47 56.76
N ASP A 456 -62.57 -4.00 56.36
CA ASP A 456 -63.24 -2.84 56.96
C ASP A 456 -63.45 -3.01 58.47
N SER A 457 -63.58 -4.26 58.95
CA SER A 457 -63.80 -4.58 60.37
C SER A 457 -62.53 -4.49 61.23
N LEU A 458 -61.34 -4.56 60.61
CA LEU A 458 -60.05 -4.41 61.26
C LEU A 458 -59.61 -2.94 61.32
N GLN A 459 -60.09 -2.11 60.38
CA GLN A 459 -59.81 -0.68 60.35
C GLN A 459 -60.48 0.06 61.51
N GLU A 460 -61.69 -0.34 61.91
CA GLU A 460 -62.47 0.29 62.99
C GLU A 460 -62.01 -0.07 64.42
N LYS A 461 -61.20 -1.13 64.62
CA LYS A 461 -60.79 -1.58 65.97
C LYS A 461 -59.64 -0.73 66.56
N PRO A 462 -59.62 -0.47 67.90
CA PRO A 462 -58.49 0.18 68.56
C PRO A 462 -57.26 -0.74 68.61
N PHE A 463 -56.06 -0.17 68.59
CA PHE A 463 -54.81 -0.92 68.70
C PHE A 463 -54.68 -1.62 70.08
N PRO A 464 -54.10 -2.84 70.16
CA PRO A 464 -53.41 -3.57 69.10
C PRO A 464 -54.35 -4.32 68.13
N LYS A 465 -54.06 -4.20 66.84
CA LYS A 465 -54.78 -4.91 65.78
C LYS A 465 -54.08 -6.23 65.50
N LEU A 466 -54.86 -7.31 65.41
CA LEU A 466 -54.40 -8.65 65.09
C LEU A 466 -54.77 -8.96 63.64
N PHE A 467 -53.76 -9.18 62.79
CA PHE A 467 -53.99 -9.70 61.45
C PHE A 467 -54.31 -11.20 61.50
N PRO A 468 -55.16 -11.72 60.61
CA PRO A 468 -55.51 -13.14 60.59
C PRO A 468 -54.38 -14.03 60.00
N PHE A 469 -53.31 -13.42 59.47
CA PHE A 469 -52.19 -14.09 58.83
C PHE A 469 -50.84 -13.80 59.53
N SER A 470 -49.87 -14.70 59.34
CA SER A 470 -48.48 -14.56 59.81
C SER A 470 -47.69 -13.56 58.94
N SER A 471 -46.48 -13.19 59.40
CA SER A 471 -45.51 -12.42 58.60
C SER A 471 -45.11 -13.12 57.29
N MET A 472 -45.43 -14.42 57.14
CA MET A 472 -45.15 -15.20 55.94
C MET A 472 -45.84 -14.60 54.72
N VAL A 473 -47.12 -14.24 54.86
CA VAL A 473 -47.96 -13.78 53.75
C VAL A 473 -47.41 -12.52 53.08
N PRO A 474 -47.18 -11.40 53.79
CA PRO A 474 -46.63 -10.19 53.16
C PRO A 474 -45.20 -10.40 52.64
N LYS A 475 -44.35 -11.17 53.34
CA LYS A 475 -42.98 -11.46 52.89
C LYS A 475 -42.99 -12.28 51.61
N VAL A 476 -43.74 -13.38 51.55
CA VAL A 476 -43.84 -14.25 50.37
C VAL A 476 -44.44 -13.48 49.20
N TYR A 477 -45.48 -12.68 49.43
CA TYR A 477 -46.09 -11.86 48.37
C TYR A 477 -45.11 -10.84 47.78
N GLN A 478 -44.34 -10.13 48.62
CA GLN A 478 -43.28 -9.22 48.15
C GLN A 478 -42.20 -9.96 47.35
N GLN A 479 -41.78 -11.14 47.82
CA GLN A 479 -40.80 -11.96 47.12
C GLN A 479 -41.30 -12.45 45.75
N VAL A 480 -42.60 -12.78 45.62
CA VAL A 480 -43.20 -13.13 44.33
C VAL A 480 -43.22 -11.93 43.38
N LYS A 481 -43.50 -10.71 43.88
CA LYS A 481 -43.38 -9.47 43.08
C LYS A 481 -41.95 -9.23 42.60
N GLU A 482 -40.96 -9.39 43.46
CA GLU A 482 -39.53 -9.27 43.11
C GLU A 482 -39.10 -10.33 42.07
N PHE A 483 -39.61 -11.55 42.16
CA PHE A 483 -39.39 -12.58 41.13
C PHE A 483 -39.98 -12.17 39.78
N ILE A 484 -41.22 -11.66 39.76
CA ILE A 484 -41.87 -11.16 38.54
C ILE A 484 -41.03 -10.03 37.92
N TYR A 485 -40.55 -9.08 38.72
CA TYR A 485 -39.64 -8.03 38.26
C TYR A 485 -38.32 -8.58 37.72
N ALA A 486 -37.73 -9.59 38.35
CA ALA A 486 -36.50 -10.23 37.86
C ALA A 486 -36.70 -10.93 36.50
N CYS A 487 -37.82 -11.64 36.32
CA CYS A 487 -38.20 -12.24 35.04
C CYS A 487 -38.44 -11.17 33.96
N LEU A 488 -39.12 -10.07 34.30
CA LEU A 488 -39.33 -8.93 33.40
C LEU A 488 -38.03 -8.27 32.97
N LYS A 489 -37.09 -8.08 33.89
CA LYS A 489 -35.76 -7.50 33.60
C LYS A 489 -34.96 -8.31 32.60
N PHE A 490 -35.17 -9.64 32.56
CA PHE A 490 -34.58 -10.47 31.52
C PHE A 490 -35.29 -10.31 30.17
N SER A 491 -36.62 -10.15 30.16
CA SER A 491 -37.40 -9.92 28.94
C SER A 491 -37.23 -8.53 28.33
N ASP A 492 -36.83 -7.53 29.13
CA ASP A 492 -36.46 -6.19 28.65
C ASP A 492 -35.38 -6.32 27.54
N ASP A 493 -35.34 -5.48 26.51
CA ASP A 493 -34.41 -5.57 25.36
C ASP A 493 -34.51 -6.79 24.41
N LEU A 494 -35.29 -7.83 24.75
CA LEU A 494 -35.64 -8.87 23.77
C LEU A 494 -36.86 -8.33 23.02
N ASN A 495 -36.80 -8.22 21.69
CA ASN A 495 -37.92 -7.77 20.83
C ASN A 495 -39.09 -8.78 20.82
N LEU A 496 -39.45 -9.33 21.98
CA LEU A 496 -40.56 -10.24 22.21
C LEU A 496 -41.86 -9.45 22.16
N SER A 497 -42.91 -10.11 21.70
CA SER A 497 -44.26 -9.58 21.80
C SER A 497 -44.70 -9.50 23.26
N GLN A 498 -45.57 -8.53 23.59
CA GLN A 498 -46.10 -8.39 24.94
C GLN A 498 -46.83 -9.66 25.39
N GLU A 499 -47.54 -10.34 24.48
CA GLU A 499 -48.24 -11.60 24.77
C GLU A 499 -47.28 -12.72 25.17
N GLU A 500 -46.14 -12.86 24.50
CA GLU A 500 -45.11 -13.86 24.85
C GLU A 500 -44.50 -13.58 26.22
N VAL A 501 -44.27 -12.31 26.55
CA VAL A 501 -43.75 -11.90 27.87
C VAL A 501 -44.78 -12.19 28.97
N CYS A 502 -46.05 -11.84 28.77
CA CYS A 502 -47.15 -12.15 29.68
C CYS A 502 -47.26 -13.66 29.95
N GLU A 503 -47.28 -14.46 28.89
CA GLU A 503 -47.43 -15.91 29.01
C GLU A 503 -46.22 -16.52 29.74
N MET A 504 -45.02 -16.03 29.45
CA MET A 504 -43.79 -16.46 30.12
C MET A 504 -43.80 -16.15 31.61
N ILE A 505 -44.17 -14.93 32.00
CA ILE A 505 -44.25 -14.52 33.42
C ILE A 505 -45.32 -15.36 34.13
N ARG A 506 -46.47 -15.57 33.50
CA ARG A 506 -47.53 -16.41 34.08
C ARG A 506 -47.05 -17.85 34.29
N LYS A 507 -46.41 -18.46 33.28
CA LYS A 507 -45.86 -19.83 33.38
C LYS A 507 -44.78 -19.94 34.46
N SER A 508 -43.84 -19.02 34.50
CA SER A 508 -42.75 -19.01 35.49
C SER A 508 -43.25 -18.75 36.92
N THR A 509 -44.19 -17.83 37.10
CA THR A 509 -44.82 -17.54 38.40
C THR A 509 -45.64 -18.73 38.89
N ASN A 510 -46.44 -19.35 38.01
CA ASN A 510 -47.20 -20.56 38.35
C ASN A 510 -46.26 -21.72 38.73
N LEU A 511 -45.14 -21.87 38.03
CA LEU A 511 -44.13 -22.88 38.36
C LEU A 511 -43.47 -22.59 39.71
N LEU A 512 -43.15 -21.32 40.00
CA LEU A 512 -42.61 -20.90 41.30
C LEU A 512 -43.60 -21.29 42.42
N LEU A 513 -44.85 -20.86 42.34
CA LEU A 513 -45.86 -21.10 43.38
C LEU A 513 -46.19 -22.61 43.52
N THR A 514 -46.44 -23.29 42.41
CA THR A 514 -46.91 -24.69 42.44
C THR A 514 -45.79 -25.68 42.77
N ARG A 515 -44.57 -25.45 42.28
CA ARG A 515 -43.45 -26.40 42.43
C ARG A 515 -42.50 -25.99 43.55
N THR A 516 -42.04 -24.75 43.56
CA THR A 516 -40.99 -24.32 44.51
C THR A 516 -41.57 -24.03 45.89
N PHE A 517 -42.64 -23.24 45.99
CA PHE A 517 -43.26 -22.89 47.26
C PHE A 517 -43.94 -24.11 47.91
N SER A 518 -44.70 -24.90 47.15
CA SER A 518 -45.25 -26.18 47.62
C SER A 518 -44.16 -27.15 48.10
N GLY A 519 -43.02 -27.22 47.38
CA GLY A 519 -41.86 -28.01 47.80
C GLY A 519 -41.25 -27.53 49.12
N CYS A 520 -41.17 -26.22 49.32
CA CYS A 520 -40.68 -25.62 50.56
C CYS A 520 -41.66 -25.88 51.73
N LEU A 521 -42.97 -25.71 51.52
CA LEU A 521 -44.00 -26.05 52.50
C LEU A 521 -43.96 -27.53 52.89
N SER A 522 -43.84 -28.44 51.90
CA SER A 522 -43.70 -29.88 52.18
C SER A 522 -42.47 -30.20 53.02
N SER A 523 -41.35 -29.49 52.81
CA SER A 523 -40.17 -29.63 53.65
C SER A 523 -40.36 -29.07 55.06
N SER A 524 -41.11 -27.97 55.21
CA SER A 524 -41.46 -27.38 56.49
C SER A 524 -42.39 -28.30 57.30
N PHE A 525 -43.43 -28.88 56.68
CA PHE A 525 -44.33 -29.84 57.33
C PHE A 525 -43.65 -31.14 57.79
N ARG A 526 -42.48 -31.48 57.25
CA ARG A 526 -41.69 -32.65 57.71
C ARG A 526 -40.82 -32.34 58.93
N LYS A 527 -40.70 -31.08 59.35
CA LYS A 527 -39.92 -30.72 60.54
C LYS A 527 -40.67 -31.13 61.82
N PRO A 528 -40.01 -31.83 62.76
CA PRO A 528 -40.65 -32.29 64.00
C PRO A 528 -40.96 -31.17 65.00
N SER A 529 -40.52 -29.94 64.74
CA SER A 529 -40.71 -28.76 65.59
C SER A 529 -42.05 -28.03 65.39
N LEU A 530 -42.87 -28.46 64.43
CA LEU A 530 -44.10 -27.76 64.05
C LEU A 530 -45.31 -28.23 64.88
N GLY A 531 -45.89 -27.31 65.65
CA GLY A 531 -47.10 -27.56 66.43
C GLY A 531 -48.39 -27.53 65.58
N LEU A 532 -49.44 -28.20 66.03
CA LEU A 532 -50.75 -28.22 65.34
C LEU A 532 -51.32 -26.81 65.10
N LEU A 533 -51.13 -25.88 66.05
CA LEU A 533 -51.61 -24.50 65.94
C LEU A 533 -50.90 -23.74 64.79
N GLN A 534 -49.60 -23.95 64.64
CA GLN A 534 -48.79 -23.37 63.56
C GLN A 534 -49.18 -23.98 62.21
N MET A 535 -49.54 -25.26 62.18
CA MET A 535 -50.00 -25.92 60.96
C MET A 535 -51.34 -25.36 60.47
N VAL A 536 -52.28 -25.08 61.39
CA VAL A 536 -53.54 -24.38 61.07
C VAL A 536 -53.27 -22.96 60.57
N GLN A 537 -52.33 -22.25 61.19
CA GLN A 537 -51.94 -20.90 60.75
C GLN A 537 -51.35 -20.92 59.33
N ILE A 538 -50.47 -21.87 58.99
CA ILE A 538 -49.93 -22.02 57.63
C ILE A 538 -51.04 -22.27 56.62
N ILE A 539 -52.05 -23.09 56.96
CA ILE A 539 -53.20 -23.34 56.06
C ILE A 539 -53.97 -22.04 55.82
N LEU A 540 -54.24 -21.25 56.88
CA LEU A 540 -54.88 -19.94 56.74
C LEU A 540 -54.03 -18.98 55.89
N ASP A 541 -52.73 -18.90 56.15
CA ASP A 541 -51.78 -18.08 55.42
C ASP A 541 -51.75 -18.44 53.92
N THR A 542 -51.78 -19.73 53.59
CA THR A 542 -51.86 -20.17 52.19
C THR A 542 -53.18 -19.81 51.53
N GLY A 543 -54.30 -19.79 52.27
CA GLY A 543 -55.59 -19.33 51.77
C GLY A 543 -55.60 -17.84 51.45
N TYR A 544 -54.95 -17.01 52.29
CA TYR A 544 -54.78 -15.58 52.00
C TYR A 544 -53.85 -15.32 50.82
N LEU A 545 -52.79 -16.12 50.64
CA LEU A 545 -51.95 -16.05 49.43
C LEU A 545 -52.71 -16.47 48.17
N GLU A 546 -53.59 -17.47 48.24
CA GLU A 546 -54.42 -17.88 47.11
C GLU A 546 -55.34 -16.74 46.66
N GLN A 547 -56.02 -16.08 47.60
CA GLN A 547 -56.84 -14.90 47.32
C GLN A 547 -56.02 -13.76 46.69
N ALA A 548 -54.76 -13.59 47.13
CA ALA A 548 -53.88 -12.56 46.62
C ALA A 548 -53.34 -12.82 45.20
N THR A 549 -53.54 -14.02 44.65
CA THR A 549 -53.14 -14.37 43.28
C THR A 549 -53.83 -13.48 42.24
N ILE A 550 -55.07 -13.04 42.49
CA ILE A 550 -55.82 -12.14 41.61
C ILE A 550 -55.07 -10.80 41.47
N TYR A 551 -54.56 -10.25 42.57
CA TYR A 551 -53.77 -9.02 42.55
C TYR A 551 -52.40 -9.20 41.90
N LEU A 552 -51.82 -10.41 41.93
CA LEU A 552 -50.60 -10.72 41.18
C LEU A 552 -50.87 -10.78 39.68
N GLU A 553 -52.00 -11.33 39.25
CA GLU A 553 -52.39 -11.35 37.83
C GLU A 553 -52.66 -9.94 37.31
N GLU A 554 -53.37 -9.12 38.09
CA GLU A 554 -53.60 -7.70 37.78
C GLU A 554 -52.28 -6.91 37.73
N PHE A 555 -51.35 -7.21 38.65
CA PHE A 555 -50.02 -6.61 38.67
C PHE A 555 -49.19 -6.99 37.44
N VAL A 556 -49.21 -8.26 37.02
CA VAL A 556 -48.54 -8.70 35.79
C VAL A 556 -49.13 -7.97 34.58
N ALA A 557 -50.47 -7.94 34.46
CA ALA A 557 -51.15 -7.23 33.38
C ALA A 557 -50.77 -5.73 33.35
N ASN A 558 -50.80 -5.05 34.49
CA ASN A 558 -50.46 -3.64 34.59
C ASN A 558 -49.01 -3.33 34.19
N ILE A 559 -48.07 -4.25 34.41
CA ILE A 559 -46.67 -4.04 34.04
C ILE A 559 -46.40 -4.38 32.58
N THR A 560 -47.09 -5.37 32.03
CA THR A 560 -46.89 -5.78 30.64
C THR A 560 -47.67 -4.93 29.64
N GLY A 561 -48.65 -4.15 30.10
CA GLY A 561 -49.47 -3.22 29.31
C GLY A 561 -50.70 -3.89 28.73
#